data_AF-A0A8J1UPJ0-F1
#
_entry.id   AF-A0A8J1UPJ0-F1
#
_cell.length_a   1.000
_cell.length_b   1.000
_cell.length_c   1.000
_cell.angle_alpha   90.00
_cell.angle_beta   90.00
_cell.angle_gamma   90.00
#
_symmetry.space_group_name_H-M   'P 1'
#
loop_
_entity.id
_entity.type
_entity.pdbx_description
1 polymer ?
#
loop_
_entity_poly.entity_id
_entity_poly.type
_entity_poly.pdbx_seq_one_letter_code
_entity_poly.pdbx_strand_id
1 'polypeptide(L)'
;MFIIHQAIMHSTTALRLDMTNRQLTTITDKVFKTETTATILSLNNNNISEIEAGAFEGLTLLERLYLQVNKIAKLKLGIFQDLTSLFYLRLSDNEISELTLGVFRGLKSLKVLDVSGNRLPKLTKGMFNNLTAL
;
A
#
# COMPACT_ATOMS: atom_id res chain seq x y z
N MET A 1 12.64 14.24 -10.26
CA MET A 1 11.51 13.33 -9.95
C MET A 1 12.07 11.92 -9.91
N PHE A 2 12.22 11.31 -8.73
CA PHE A 2 12.71 9.93 -8.60
C PHE A 2 11.48 9.02 -8.46
N ILE A 3 11.25 8.19 -9.48
CA ILE A 3 10.06 7.34 -9.61
C ILE A 3 10.43 5.86 -9.52
N ILE A 4 9.46 5.06 -9.09
CA ILE A 4 9.65 3.63 -8.79
C ILE A 4 10.14 2.82 -9.99
N HIS A 5 9.79 3.20 -11.22
CA HIS A 5 10.19 2.49 -12.43
C HIS A 5 11.71 2.31 -12.57
N GLN A 6 12.52 3.24 -12.05
CA GLN A 6 13.98 3.15 -12.09
C GLN A 6 14.57 2.14 -11.08
N ALA A 7 13.78 1.73 -10.09
CA ALA A 7 14.23 0.96 -8.93
C ALA A 7 14.01 -0.56 -9.07
N ILE A 8 13.25 -1.00 -10.08
CA ILE A 8 12.77 -2.38 -10.26
C ILE A 8 13.56 -3.17 -11.33
N MET A 9 14.49 -2.53 -12.06
CA MET A 9 15.00 -3.02 -13.35
C MET A 9 15.63 -4.43 -13.42
N HIS A 10 15.88 -5.18 -12.34
CA HIS A 10 16.55 -6.49 -12.42
C HIS A 10 16.06 -7.56 -11.41
N SER A 11 14.75 -7.83 -11.27
CA SER A 11 14.32 -8.96 -10.42
C SER A 11 13.28 -9.87 -11.04
N THR A 12 13.71 -11.03 -11.54
CA THR A 12 12.85 -12.04 -12.16
C THR A 12 12.39 -13.13 -11.18
N THR A 13 12.61 -12.98 -9.87
CA THR A 13 12.23 -13.98 -8.83
C THR A 13 11.85 -13.39 -7.46
N ALA A 14 11.70 -12.07 -7.32
CA ALA A 14 11.60 -11.45 -6.00
C ALA A 14 10.31 -11.81 -5.24
N LEU A 15 10.46 -12.70 -4.25
CA LEU A 15 9.52 -12.86 -3.14
C LEU A 15 9.39 -11.56 -2.33
N ARG A 16 10.44 -10.72 -2.32
CA ARG A 16 10.51 -9.47 -1.57
C ARG A 16 11.11 -8.36 -2.42
N LEU A 17 10.40 -7.24 -2.50
CA LEU A 17 10.86 -6.00 -3.11
C LEU A 17 11.11 -4.97 -2.02
N ASP A 18 12.34 -4.48 -1.93
CA ASP A 18 12.73 -3.46 -0.95
C ASP A 18 13.16 -2.17 -1.65
N MET A 19 12.38 -1.11 -1.43
CA MET A 19 12.58 0.25 -1.92
C MET A 19 12.59 1.26 -0.77
N THR A 20 12.92 0.81 0.43
CA THR A 20 13.04 1.66 1.62
C THR A 20 14.10 2.75 1.39
N ASN A 21 13.86 3.98 1.87
CA ASN A 21 14.84 5.09 1.85
C ASN A 21 15.31 5.52 0.45
N ARG A 22 14.46 5.47 -0.57
CA ARG A 22 14.82 5.83 -1.96
C ARG A 22 14.31 7.21 -2.41
N GLN A 23 13.81 8.03 -1.48
CA GLN A 23 13.27 9.36 -1.77
C GLN A 23 12.16 9.36 -2.84
N LEU A 24 11.45 8.24 -2.99
CA LEU A 24 10.37 8.07 -3.96
C LEU A 24 9.25 9.07 -3.66
N THR A 25 8.61 9.60 -4.69
CA THR A 25 7.55 10.62 -4.54
C THR A 25 6.18 10.13 -5.03
N THR A 26 6.18 9.18 -5.96
CA THR A 26 4.97 8.63 -6.58
C THR A 26 5.12 7.14 -6.80
N ILE A 27 4.02 6.39 -6.58
CA ILE A 27 3.85 5.02 -7.09
C ILE A 27 2.97 5.09 -8.32
N THR A 28 3.56 4.87 -9.48
CA THR A 28 2.87 4.97 -10.77
C THR A 28 2.04 3.73 -11.05
N ASP A 29 1.09 3.86 -11.98
CA ASP A 29 0.25 2.75 -12.43
C ASP A 29 1.09 1.57 -12.94
N LYS A 30 0.64 0.34 -12.63
CA LYS A 30 1.19 -0.92 -13.16
C LYS A 30 2.70 -1.09 -12.95
N VAL A 31 3.29 -0.35 -12.02
CA VAL A 31 4.75 -0.34 -11.82
C VAL A 31 5.28 -1.68 -11.31
N PHE A 32 4.41 -2.49 -10.68
CA PHE A 32 4.72 -3.85 -10.22
C PHE A 32 4.10 -4.97 -11.08
N LYS A 33 3.69 -4.66 -12.32
CA LYS A 33 2.98 -5.62 -13.19
C LYS A 33 3.76 -6.92 -13.44
N THR A 34 5.09 -6.87 -13.39
CA THR A 34 5.95 -8.03 -13.64
C THR A 34 6.29 -8.82 -12.37
N GLU A 35 6.07 -8.25 -11.20
CA GLU A 35 6.46 -8.78 -9.89
C GLU A 35 5.30 -9.47 -9.17
N THR A 36 4.44 -10.15 -9.93
CA THR A 36 3.22 -10.83 -9.42
C THR A 36 3.50 -11.91 -8.36
N THR A 37 4.75 -12.37 -8.23
CA THR A 37 5.20 -13.34 -7.23
C THR A 37 5.66 -12.70 -5.91
N ALA A 38 5.68 -11.37 -5.81
CA ALA A 38 6.09 -10.68 -4.59
C ALA A 38 5.10 -10.93 -3.44
N THR A 39 5.65 -11.31 -2.28
CA THR A 39 4.91 -11.46 -1.01
C THR A 39 5.20 -10.31 -0.04
N ILE A 40 6.33 -9.62 -0.18
CA ILE A 40 6.70 -8.48 0.65
C ILE A 40 7.07 -7.28 -0.23
N LEU A 41 6.45 -6.14 0.04
CA LEU A 41 6.74 -4.88 -0.61
C LEU A 41 7.05 -3.80 0.44
N SER A 42 8.31 -3.35 0.47
CA SER A 42 8.77 -2.30 1.37
C SER A 42 8.98 -0.99 0.62
N LEU A 43 8.13 0.00 0.94
CA LEU A 43 8.12 1.35 0.38
C LEU A 43 8.22 2.43 1.48
N ASN A 44 8.50 2.02 2.71
CA ASN A 44 8.57 2.90 3.87
C ASN A 44 9.77 3.85 3.82
N ASN A 45 9.69 4.94 4.60
CA ASN A 45 10.70 5.99 4.66
C ASN A 45 11.02 6.58 3.28
N ASN A 46 9.98 6.97 2.54
CA ASN A 46 10.11 7.69 1.28
C ASN A 46 9.38 9.05 1.39
N ASN A 47 9.22 9.74 0.26
CA ASN A 47 8.46 10.98 0.16
C ASN A 47 7.14 10.76 -0.63
N ILE A 48 6.58 9.55 -0.59
CA ILE A 48 5.45 9.17 -1.45
C ILE A 48 4.24 9.98 -1.01
N SER A 49 3.76 10.87 -1.88
CA SER A 49 2.54 11.64 -1.66
C SER A 49 1.39 11.20 -2.57
N GLU A 50 1.71 10.50 -3.67
CA GLU A 50 0.74 10.00 -4.62
C GLU A 50 0.92 8.51 -4.91
N ILE A 51 -0.21 7.80 -4.93
CA ILE A 51 -0.34 6.44 -5.42
C ILE A 51 -1.38 6.46 -6.54
N GLU A 52 -0.96 6.09 -7.75
CA GLU A 52 -1.83 6.03 -8.92
C GLU A 52 -2.77 4.81 -8.87
N ALA A 53 -3.87 4.90 -9.61
CA ALA A 53 -4.79 3.76 -9.72
C ALA A 53 -4.09 2.58 -10.38
N GLY A 54 -4.31 1.36 -9.89
CA GLY A 54 -3.64 0.17 -10.41
C GLY A 54 -2.15 0.05 -10.06
N ALA A 55 -1.63 0.89 -9.15
CA ALA A 55 -0.25 0.78 -8.68
C ALA A 55 0.10 -0.63 -8.14
N PHE A 56 -0.85 -1.29 -7.46
CA PHE A 56 -0.69 -2.63 -6.89
C PHE A 56 -1.50 -3.71 -7.62
N GLU A 57 -1.92 -3.43 -8.85
CA GLU A 57 -2.73 -4.36 -9.67
C GLU A 57 -2.00 -5.69 -9.85
N GLY A 58 -2.70 -6.80 -9.67
CA GLY A 58 -2.16 -8.15 -9.87
C GLY A 58 -1.23 -8.69 -8.77
N LEU A 59 -0.95 -7.93 -7.70
CA LEU A 59 -0.15 -8.40 -6.55
C LEU A 59 -0.95 -9.30 -5.60
N THR A 60 -1.60 -10.34 -6.14
CA THR A 60 -2.52 -11.22 -5.40
C THR A 60 -1.83 -12.07 -4.35
N LEU A 61 -0.52 -12.28 -4.47
CA LEU A 61 0.32 -13.02 -3.52
C LEU A 61 0.94 -12.13 -2.45
N LEU A 62 0.73 -10.81 -2.50
CA LEU A 62 1.32 -9.89 -1.53
C LEU A 62 0.74 -10.12 -0.14
N GLU A 63 1.62 -10.38 0.82
CA GLU A 63 1.28 -10.68 2.21
C GLU A 63 1.53 -9.49 3.14
N ARG A 64 2.59 -8.71 2.85
CA ARG A 64 3.02 -7.57 3.66
C ARG A 64 3.32 -6.35 2.81
N LEU A 65 2.72 -5.23 3.19
CA LEU A 65 2.91 -3.93 2.55
C LEU A 65 3.30 -2.88 3.60
N TYR A 66 4.48 -2.30 3.41
CA TYR A 66 5.03 -1.26 4.27
C TYR A 66 5.04 0.08 3.55
N LEU A 67 4.18 0.99 3.97
CA LEU A 67 4.06 2.36 3.44
C LEU A 67 4.27 3.41 4.54
N GLN A 68 4.68 3.01 5.75
CA GLN A 68 4.87 3.96 6.85
C GLN A 68 5.97 4.98 6.58
N VAL A 69 5.88 6.14 7.23
CA VAL A 69 6.85 7.24 7.08
C VAL A 69 6.92 7.68 5.61
N ASN A 70 5.79 8.18 5.12
CA ASN A 70 5.62 8.77 3.79
C ASN A 70 4.73 10.03 3.92
N LYS A 71 4.25 10.57 2.80
CA LYS A 71 3.44 11.80 2.75
C LYS A 71 2.06 11.54 2.15
N ILE A 72 1.54 10.31 2.31
CA ILE A 72 0.29 9.90 1.69
C ILE A 72 -0.86 10.63 2.37
N ALA A 73 -1.55 11.51 1.65
CA ALA A 73 -2.70 12.26 2.18
C ALA A 73 -4.05 11.59 1.90
N LYS A 74 -4.14 10.80 0.82
CA LYS A 74 -5.37 10.18 0.33
C LYS A 74 -5.10 8.79 -0.25
N LEU A 75 -6.06 7.89 -0.06
CA LEU A 75 -6.08 6.57 -0.66
C LEU A 75 -7.26 6.48 -1.63
N LYS A 76 -6.98 6.17 -2.89
CA LYS A 76 -8.02 6.02 -3.92
C LYS A 76 -8.85 4.76 -3.63
N LEU A 77 -10.15 4.82 -3.93
CA LEU A 77 -11.02 3.64 -3.80
C LEU A 77 -10.50 2.52 -4.70
N GLY A 78 -10.47 1.28 -4.20
CA GLY A 78 -9.98 0.13 -4.95
C GLY A 78 -8.46 0.00 -5.02
N ILE A 79 -7.70 0.88 -4.35
CA ILE A 79 -6.23 0.81 -4.40
C ILE A 79 -5.65 -0.53 -3.89
N PHE A 80 -6.41 -1.24 -3.06
CA PHE A 80 -6.03 -2.55 -2.50
C PHE A 80 -6.89 -3.72 -3.01
N GLN A 81 -7.67 -3.53 -4.09
CA GLN A 81 -8.71 -4.49 -4.49
C GLN A 81 -8.19 -5.91 -4.78
N ASP A 82 -6.96 -6.01 -5.30
CA ASP A 82 -6.35 -7.28 -5.70
C ASP A 82 -5.48 -7.90 -4.59
N LEU A 83 -5.25 -7.20 -3.48
CA LEU A 83 -4.36 -7.62 -2.40
C LEU A 83 -5.03 -8.65 -1.46
N THR A 84 -5.55 -9.74 -2.03
CA THR A 84 -6.40 -10.71 -1.34
C THR A 84 -5.65 -11.52 -0.27
N SER A 85 -4.34 -11.69 -0.42
CA SER A 85 -3.47 -12.42 0.52
C SER A 85 -2.86 -11.52 1.61
N LEU A 86 -3.09 -10.20 1.52
CA LEU A 86 -2.43 -9.24 2.40
C LEU A 86 -2.97 -9.38 3.82
N PHE A 87 -2.09 -9.77 4.75
CA PHE A 87 -2.45 -9.88 6.16
C PHE A 87 -1.87 -8.77 7.04
N TYR A 88 -0.89 -8.01 6.51
CA TYR A 88 -0.17 -6.98 7.25
C TYR A 88 0.02 -5.71 6.41
N LEU A 89 -0.64 -4.61 6.83
CA LEU A 89 -0.57 -3.31 6.18
C LEU A 89 -0.15 -2.23 7.19
N ARG A 90 0.96 -1.55 6.90
CA ARG A 90 1.38 -0.36 7.66
C ARG A 90 1.28 0.89 6.80
N LEU A 91 0.47 1.81 7.29
CA LEU A 91 0.25 3.16 6.76
C LEU A 91 0.59 4.22 7.83
N SER A 92 1.25 3.83 8.92
CA SER A 92 1.53 4.75 10.02
C SER A 92 2.40 5.93 9.57
N ASP A 93 2.32 7.04 10.28
CA ASP A 93 3.17 8.21 10.04
C ASP A 93 3.09 8.69 8.58
N ASN A 94 1.85 8.87 8.13
CA ASN A 94 1.50 9.49 6.86
C ASN A 94 0.60 10.72 7.13
N GLU A 95 0.02 11.30 6.08
CA GLU A 95 -0.82 12.50 6.18
C GLU A 95 -2.31 12.20 5.93
N ILE A 96 -2.72 10.93 6.09
CA ILE A 96 -4.07 10.49 5.72
C ILE A 96 -5.09 11.19 6.62
N SER A 97 -6.00 11.94 5.99
CA SER A 97 -7.03 12.73 6.67
C SER A 97 -8.43 12.15 6.52
N GLU A 98 -8.62 11.23 5.57
CA GLU A 98 -9.90 10.58 5.30
C GLU A 98 -9.69 9.12 4.87
N LEU A 99 -10.60 8.24 5.31
CA LEU A 99 -10.70 6.87 4.82
C LEU A 99 -12.09 6.69 4.23
N THR A 100 -12.17 6.71 2.89
CA THR A 100 -13.44 6.51 2.19
C THR A 100 -14.00 5.12 2.50
N LEU A 101 -15.33 5.03 2.65
CA LEU A 101 -16.00 3.74 2.86
C LEU A 101 -15.63 2.77 1.74
N GLY A 102 -15.13 1.59 2.11
CA GLY A 102 -14.69 0.57 1.16
C GLY A 102 -13.26 0.77 0.62
N VAL A 103 -12.47 1.71 1.13
CA VAL A 103 -11.05 1.86 0.74
C VAL A 103 -10.23 0.58 0.96
N PHE A 104 -10.58 -0.21 1.97
CA PHE A 104 -9.95 -1.49 2.29
C PHE A 104 -10.64 -2.70 1.63
N ARG A 105 -11.55 -2.48 0.68
CA ARG A 105 -12.16 -3.58 -0.08
C ARG A 105 -11.06 -4.37 -0.80
N GLY A 106 -11.12 -5.69 -0.72
CA GLY A 106 -10.10 -6.61 -1.26
C GLY A 106 -9.22 -7.23 -0.19
N LEU A 107 -9.01 -6.54 0.94
CA LEU A 107 -8.16 -6.96 2.06
C LEU A 107 -8.82 -8.03 2.97
N LYS A 108 -9.30 -9.12 2.36
CA LYS A 108 -10.07 -10.19 3.04
C LYS A 108 -9.27 -10.94 4.11
N SER A 109 -7.94 -10.96 3.96
CA SER A 109 -7.02 -11.67 4.85
C SER A 109 -6.35 -10.77 5.89
N LEU A 110 -6.71 -9.49 5.95
CA LEU A 110 -6.02 -8.50 6.79
C LEU A 110 -6.22 -8.78 8.27
N LYS A 111 -5.11 -8.90 9.00
CA LYS A 111 -5.07 -9.13 10.45
C LYS A 111 -4.43 -7.98 11.20
N VAL A 112 -3.59 -7.20 10.51
CA VAL A 112 -2.91 -6.05 11.09
C VAL A 112 -3.04 -4.87 10.15
N LEU A 113 -3.68 -3.82 10.66
CA LEU A 113 -3.77 -2.51 10.03
C LEU A 113 -3.22 -1.46 10.99
N ASP A 114 -2.13 -0.82 10.60
CA ASP A 114 -1.53 0.27 11.37
C ASP A 114 -1.73 1.59 10.61
N VAL A 115 -2.62 2.43 11.12
CA VAL A 115 -2.90 3.79 10.61
C VAL A 115 -2.54 4.88 11.64
N SER A 116 -1.75 4.53 12.66
CA SER A 116 -1.31 5.47 13.70
C SER A 116 -0.48 6.63 13.11
N GLY A 117 -0.38 7.76 13.80
CA GLY A 117 0.41 8.90 13.30
C GLY A 117 -0.12 9.57 12.03
N ASN A 118 -1.37 9.29 11.62
CA ASN A 118 -2.08 9.99 10.55
C ASN A 118 -2.91 11.16 11.08
N ARG A 119 -3.59 11.87 10.18
CA ARG A 119 -4.49 13.02 10.48
C ARG A 119 -5.96 12.62 10.49
N LEU A 120 -6.25 11.36 10.80
CA LEU A 120 -7.60 10.82 10.74
C LEU A 120 -8.48 11.44 11.84
N PRO A 121 -9.68 11.93 11.49
CA PRO A 121 -10.67 12.27 12.50
C PRO A 121 -11.15 11.00 13.20
N LYS A 122 -12.05 11.17 14.17
CA LYS A 122 -12.68 10.05 14.88
C LYS A 122 -13.24 9.04 13.87
N LEU A 123 -12.75 7.80 13.93
CA LEU A 123 -13.12 6.73 13.00
C LEU A 123 -14.63 6.49 13.05
N THR A 124 -15.27 6.42 11.88
CA THR A 124 -16.73 6.20 11.80
C THR A 124 -17.08 4.72 11.89
N LYS A 125 -18.21 4.40 12.52
CA LYS A 125 -18.75 3.03 12.57
C LYS A 125 -18.92 2.49 11.14
N GLY A 126 -18.53 1.24 10.92
CA GLY A 126 -18.68 0.58 9.62
C GLY A 126 -17.50 0.73 8.66
N MET A 127 -16.54 1.61 8.96
CA MET A 127 -15.37 1.88 8.11
C MET A 127 -14.51 0.63 7.87
N PHE A 128 -14.51 -0.32 8.80
CA PHE A 128 -13.74 -1.57 8.74
C PHE A 128 -14.60 -2.81 8.51
N ASN A 129 -15.90 -2.68 8.16
CA ASN A 129 -16.79 -3.85 8.00
C ASN A 129 -16.33 -4.86 6.94
N ASN A 130 -15.53 -4.42 5.97
CA ASN A 130 -14.98 -5.29 4.92
C ASN A 130 -13.74 -6.06 5.37
N LEU A 131 -13.18 -5.74 6.54
CA LEU A 131 -12.02 -6.41 7.14
C LEU A 131 -12.50 -7.52 8.07
N THR A 132 -13.09 -8.57 7.50
CA THR A 132 -13.72 -9.65 8.27
C THR A 132 -12.74 -10.51 9.08
N ALA A 133 -11.43 -10.37 8.83
CA ALA A 133 -10.36 -11.09 9.52
C ALA A 133 -9.60 -10.24 10.56
N LEU A 134 -10.00 -8.97 10.74
CA LEU A 134 -9.44 -8.02 11.71
C LEU A 134 -10.26 -8.03 13.01
#